data_AF-A0A9W7MBN8-F1
#
_entry.id   AF-A0A9W7MBN8-F1
#
_cell.length_a   1.000
_cell.length_b   1.000
_cell.length_c   1.000
_cell.angle_alpha   90.00
_cell.angle_beta   90.00
_cell.angle_gamma   90.00
#
_symmetry.space_group_name_H-M   'P 1'
#
loop_
_entity.id
_entity.type
_entity.pdbx_description
1 polymer ?
#
loop_
_entity_poly.entity_id
_entity_poly.type
_entity_poly.pdbx_seq_one_letter_code
_entity_poly.pdbx_strand_id
1 'polypeptide(L)'
;MYFKFTFCPIILLLWASLSFAQNVNVVIHGAASIAKTDANFVCVTLDWWPAEKCDYNQCPWGKAGILNLDLRYGALMNAIKAFNPLRIKVGGCLSMERWDQLNRFFNHTGVKLTFGLNALFGRNESQTEKGLWIGDWQPQNTRDFMQYTISKGYKVDSYEFGNQLSGSGMGAKVDAKQYGKDVIVLKNLVKELYAHPETQPKVLGPGGFYEEKWFNTFLEVSGQGIVDGLTHHIYNLGPGDDPNMMNKILDPSYLNQVSQTYKGVSDVVNKFRPQLGAWVSESGGALNGGSKDVSRTFADGFWYLDQMGMASTYDQKVFCRQALIGGNYGLLNATTFVPNLDYYGALLWHRLMGSTVLAVTKESDPNLRVYAHCAKKKPGVSLIFINLSKDRSFNITLSNAKPGDAGKPNYEFTDSEDIPAMDPKLVDASTPISIAAQSIAYVTIRDFEAPACV
;
A
#
# COMPACT_ATOMS: atom_id res chain seq x y z
N MET A 1 -55.09 -54.48 -10.09
CA MET A 1 -54.41 -53.45 -10.91
C MET A 1 -53.08 -53.16 -10.25
N TYR A 2 -52.00 -53.73 -10.78
CA TYR A 2 -50.65 -53.63 -10.24
C TYR A 2 -50.00 -52.33 -10.74
N PHE A 3 -49.50 -51.48 -9.85
CA PHE A 3 -48.50 -50.47 -10.19
C PHE A 3 -47.18 -50.85 -9.50
N LYS A 4 -46.22 -51.31 -10.30
CA LYS A 4 -44.81 -51.41 -9.90
C LYS A 4 -44.22 -50.00 -9.94
N PHE A 5 -43.82 -49.45 -8.80
CA PHE A 5 -42.84 -48.38 -8.76
C PHE A 5 -41.48 -48.99 -8.48
N THR A 6 -40.61 -48.93 -9.48
CA THR A 6 -39.20 -49.29 -9.38
C THR A 6 -38.49 -48.21 -8.57
N PHE A 7 -38.08 -48.50 -7.34
CA PHE A 7 -37.15 -47.65 -6.59
C PHE A 7 -35.78 -47.73 -7.28
N CYS A 8 -35.40 -46.69 -8.00
CA CYS A 8 -34.02 -46.47 -8.41
C CYS A 8 -33.28 -45.88 -7.20
N PRO A 9 -32.19 -46.47 -6.70
CA PRO A 9 -31.33 -45.78 -5.76
C PRO A 9 -30.56 -44.73 -6.56
N ILE A 10 -31.14 -43.53 -6.67
CA ILE A 10 -30.35 -42.35 -6.99
C ILE A 10 -29.41 -42.19 -5.82
N ILE A 11 -28.17 -42.62 -6.03
CA ILE A 11 -27.03 -42.23 -5.21
C ILE A 11 -27.03 -40.69 -5.28
N LEU A 12 -27.62 -40.06 -4.26
CA LEU A 12 -27.33 -38.69 -3.89
C LEU A 12 -25.88 -38.70 -3.42
N LEU A 13 -24.96 -38.65 -4.39
CA LEU A 13 -23.64 -38.07 -4.19
C LEU A 13 -23.91 -36.63 -3.81
N LEU A 14 -24.11 -36.40 -2.50
CA LEU A 14 -23.77 -35.13 -1.89
C LEU A 14 -22.38 -34.79 -2.43
N TRP A 15 -22.31 -33.79 -3.29
CA TRP A 15 -21.06 -33.12 -3.62
C TRP A 15 -20.56 -32.45 -2.34
N ALA A 16 -20.11 -33.26 -1.37
CA ALA A 16 -19.04 -32.83 -0.50
C ALA A 16 -17.88 -32.59 -1.46
N SER A 17 -17.64 -31.31 -1.77
CA SER A 17 -16.37 -30.90 -2.36
C SER A 17 -15.30 -31.45 -1.42
N LEU A 18 -14.69 -32.57 -1.81
CA LEU A 18 -13.49 -33.07 -1.18
C LEU A 18 -12.44 -31.99 -1.45
N SER A 19 -12.33 -31.02 -0.54
CA SER A 19 -11.26 -30.04 -0.58
C SER A 19 -9.97 -30.82 -0.33
N PHE A 20 -9.26 -31.16 -1.39
CA PHE A 20 -7.97 -31.81 -1.26
C PHE A 20 -7.02 -30.80 -0.61
N ALA A 21 -6.48 -31.16 0.56
CA ALA A 21 -5.44 -30.39 1.19
C ALA A 21 -4.10 -30.79 0.57
N GLN A 22 -3.40 -29.85 -0.06
CA GLN A 22 -2.05 -30.08 -0.55
C GLN A 22 -1.05 -29.77 0.55
N ASN A 23 -0.20 -30.74 0.88
CA ASN A 23 0.90 -30.50 1.80
C ASN A 23 1.99 -29.71 1.07
N VAL A 24 2.48 -28.64 1.69
CA VAL A 24 3.54 -27.80 1.13
C VAL A 24 4.58 -27.54 2.21
N ASN A 25 5.84 -27.82 1.89
CA ASN A 25 6.96 -27.40 2.72
C ASN A 25 7.38 -25.98 2.36
N VAL A 26 7.47 -25.11 3.35
CA VAL A 26 7.92 -23.72 3.22
C VAL A 26 9.20 -23.53 4.01
N VAL A 27 10.27 -23.15 3.31
CA VAL A 27 11.60 -22.87 3.87
C VAL A 27 11.78 -21.37 4.03
N ILE A 28 12.06 -20.92 5.25
CA ILE A 28 12.38 -19.52 5.56
C ILE A 28 13.90 -19.37 5.65
N HIS A 29 14.48 -18.47 4.85
CA HIS A 29 15.92 -18.22 4.84
C HIS A 29 16.28 -17.14 5.87
N GLY A 30 16.48 -17.55 7.13
CA GLY A 30 16.75 -16.65 8.25
C GLY A 30 18.16 -16.07 8.35
N ALA A 31 19.10 -16.53 7.50
CA ALA A 31 20.52 -16.16 7.61
C ALA A 31 20.82 -14.72 7.18
N ALA A 32 20.10 -14.19 6.18
CA ALA A 32 20.32 -12.85 5.64
C ALA A 32 18.99 -12.21 5.21
N SER A 33 18.92 -10.88 5.28
CA SER A 33 17.81 -10.12 4.72
C SER A 33 17.95 -9.95 3.22
N ILE A 34 16.84 -10.05 2.48
CA ILE A 34 16.81 -9.74 1.04
C ILE A 34 16.46 -8.28 0.75
N ALA A 35 15.81 -7.61 1.70
CA ALA A 35 15.37 -6.23 1.60
C ALA A 35 15.10 -5.64 2.99
N LYS A 36 14.92 -4.32 3.07
CA LYS A 36 14.57 -3.61 4.29
C LYS A 36 13.55 -2.50 4.02
N THR A 37 12.33 -2.66 4.55
CA THR A 37 11.25 -1.67 4.45
C THR A 37 11.37 -0.58 5.52
N ASP A 38 10.65 0.55 5.36
CA ASP A 38 10.52 1.56 6.43
C ASP A 38 9.70 0.98 7.60
N ALA A 39 9.96 1.44 8.82
CA ALA A 39 9.15 1.06 9.99
C ALA A 39 7.66 1.44 9.83
N ASN A 40 7.38 2.42 8.96
CA ASN A 40 6.06 2.87 8.53
C ASN A 40 5.79 2.44 7.08
N PHE A 41 6.12 1.19 6.76
CA PHE A 41 5.87 0.59 5.45
C PHE A 41 4.39 0.74 5.03
N VAL A 42 3.47 0.48 5.96
CA VAL A 42 2.04 0.72 5.75
C VAL A 42 1.76 2.21 5.74
N CYS A 43 1.21 2.68 4.62
CA CYS A 43 0.85 4.06 4.39
C CYS A 43 -0.54 4.11 3.74
N VAL A 44 -1.19 5.27 3.82
CA VAL A 44 -2.45 5.55 3.15
C VAL A 44 -2.44 6.94 2.52
N THR A 45 -3.34 7.18 1.58
CA THR A 45 -3.60 8.54 1.09
C THR A 45 -4.91 9.08 1.67
N LEU A 46 -5.02 10.41 1.73
CA LEU A 46 -6.28 11.12 1.83
C LEU A 46 -6.38 12.04 0.62
N ASP A 47 -7.29 11.70 -0.30
CA ASP A 47 -7.46 12.43 -1.56
C ASP A 47 -8.38 13.65 -1.39
N TRP A 48 -8.37 14.55 -2.36
CA TRP A 48 -9.05 15.85 -2.35
C TRP A 48 -10.27 15.92 -3.27
N TRP A 49 -10.71 14.77 -3.81
CA TRP A 49 -11.87 14.71 -4.70
C TRP A 49 -13.13 15.36 -4.08
N PRO A 50 -13.88 16.14 -4.87
CA PRO A 50 -15.14 16.72 -4.44
C PRO A 50 -16.24 15.66 -4.39
N ALA A 51 -17.37 16.00 -3.77
CA ALA A 51 -18.48 15.05 -3.58
C ALA A 51 -19.14 14.63 -4.89
N GLU A 52 -19.02 15.47 -5.91
CA GLU A 52 -19.53 15.28 -7.26
C GLU A 52 -18.57 14.44 -8.12
N LYS A 53 -17.43 13.98 -7.57
CA LYS A 53 -16.54 13.07 -8.30
C LYS A 53 -17.24 11.73 -8.48
N CYS A 54 -17.70 11.51 -9.71
CA CYS A 54 -18.29 10.27 -10.13
C CYS A 54 -17.48 9.63 -11.27
N ASP A 55 -17.44 8.31 -11.28
CA ASP A 55 -16.96 7.47 -12.38
C ASP A 55 -18.00 6.38 -12.58
N TYR A 56 -18.26 5.95 -13.83
CA TYR A 56 -19.12 4.79 -14.08
C TYR A 56 -20.50 4.85 -13.38
N ASN A 57 -21.12 6.04 -13.36
CA ASN A 57 -22.41 6.33 -12.71
C ASN A 57 -22.46 6.07 -11.19
N GLN A 58 -21.31 6.12 -10.51
CA GLN A 58 -21.21 6.06 -9.05
C GLN A 58 -20.35 7.20 -8.52
N CYS A 59 -20.68 7.71 -7.34
CA CYS A 59 -19.97 8.82 -6.69
C CYS A 59 -19.43 8.36 -5.32
N PRO A 60 -18.47 7.41 -5.29
CA PRO A 60 -18.08 6.70 -4.07
C PRO A 60 -17.28 7.57 -3.08
N TRP A 61 -16.96 8.82 -3.45
CA TRP A 61 -16.24 9.76 -2.61
C TRP A 61 -17.13 10.44 -1.58
N GLY A 62 -18.32 10.91 -1.98
CA GLY A 62 -19.17 11.73 -1.09
C GLY A 62 -18.36 12.84 -0.40
N LYS A 63 -18.47 12.98 0.92
CA LYS A 63 -17.70 13.99 1.68
C LYS A 63 -16.31 13.49 2.13
N ALA A 64 -15.82 12.36 1.62
CA ALA A 64 -14.57 11.75 2.09
C ALA A 64 -13.31 12.52 1.66
N GLY A 65 -13.38 13.37 0.63
CA GLY A 65 -12.24 14.17 0.20
C GLY A 65 -11.79 15.17 1.26
N ILE A 66 -10.49 15.41 1.38
CA ILE A 66 -9.89 16.26 2.43
C ILE A 66 -10.40 17.69 2.46
N LEU A 67 -11.07 18.18 1.42
CA LEU A 67 -11.71 19.49 1.42
C LEU A 67 -12.94 19.52 2.35
N ASN A 68 -13.65 18.39 2.45
CA ASN A 68 -14.96 18.27 3.10
C ASN A 68 -14.99 17.24 4.24
N LEU A 69 -13.97 16.40 4.36
CA LEU A 69 -13.89 15.31 5.34
C LEU A 69 -14.12 15.82 6.76
N ASP A 70 -15.09 15.25 7.46
CA ASP A 70 -15.32 15.58 8.86
C ASP A 70 -14.28 14.89 9.75
N LEU A 71 -13.33 15.68 10.24
CA LEU A 71 -12.18 15.24 11.04
C LEU A 71 -12.54 14.98 12.51
N ARG A 72 -13.80 15.21 12.91
CA ARG A 72 -14.25 15.09 14.31
C ARG A 72 -14.78 13.70 14.66
N TYR A 73 -15.00 12.82 13.67
CA TYR A 73 -15.50 11.48 13.91
C TYR A 73 -14.50 10.62 14.68
N GLY A 74 -14.95 10.07 15.81
CA GLY A 74 -14.17 9.17 16.68
C GLY A 74 -13.60 7.97 15.92
N ALA A 75 -14.42 7.32 15.10
CA ALA A 75 -14.03 6.16 14.30
C ALA A 75 -12.81 6.44 13.39
N LEU A 76 -12.77 7.60 12.72
CA LEU A 76 -11.63 7.98 11.88
C LEU A 76 -10.34 8.14 12.70
N MET A 77 -10.44 8.81 13.86
CA MET A 77 -9.30 9.00 14.76
C MET A 77 -8.80 7.67 15.32
N ASN A 78 -9.70 6.80 15.78
CA ASN A 78 -9.39 5.48 16.32
C ASN A 78 -8.73 4.59 15.27
N ALA A 79 -9.26 4.61 14.04
CA ALA A 79 -8.70 3.86 12.92
C ALA A 79 -7.24 4.26 12.61
N ILE A 80 -6.89 5.55 12.70
CA ILE A 80 -5.52 6.01 12.49
C ILE A 80 -4.63 5.68 13.68
N LYS A 81 -5.10 5.94 14.91
CA LYS A 81 -4.34 5.71 16.15
C LYS A 81 -3.99 4.24 16.36
N ALA A 82 -4.76 3.31 15.80
CA ALA A 82 -4.49 1.88 15.90
C ALA A 82 -3.14 1.45 15.28
N PHE A 83 -2.59 2.23 14.34
CA PHE A 83 -1.27 2.00 13.74
C PHE A 83 -0.15 2.58 14.62
N ASN A 84 -0.27 3.84 15.07
CA ASN A 84 0.70 4.52 15.95
C ASN A 84 2.20 4.34 15.59
N PRO A 85 2.74 5.12 14.64
CA PRO A 85 2.06 6.09 13.79
C PRO A 85 1.62 5.49 12.45
N LEU A 86 0.66 6.15 11.79
CA LEU A 86 0.31 5.90 10.39
C LEU A 86 0.92 7.00 9.51
N ARG A 87 1.56 6.61 8.40
CA ARG A 87 1.95 7.57 7.36
C ARG A 87 0.74 7.89 6.50
N ILE A 88 0.45 9.18 6.34
CA ILE A 88 -0.63 9.65 5.48
C ILE A 88 -0.07 10.63 4.44
N LYS A 89 -0.28 10.31 3.16
CA LYS A 89 -0.04 11.24 2.04
C LYS A 89 -1.30 12.06 1.77
N VAL A 90 -1.12 13.36 1.70
CA VAL A 90 -2.20 14.33 1.48
C VAL A 90 -1.74 15.31 0.41
N GLY A 91 -2.61 15.72 -0.50
CA GLY A 91 -2.26 16.70 -1.53
C GLY A 91 -3.49 17.48 -2.00
N GLY A 92 -3.27 18.52 -2.80
CA GLY A 92 -4.33 19.35 -3.36
C GLY A 92 -4.27 20.81 -2.89
N CYS A 93 -5.18 21.63 -3.41
CA CYS A 93 -5.26 23.05 -3.10
C CYS A 93 -6.10 23.27 -1.82
N LEU A 94 -5.48 23.79 -0.78
CA LEU A 94 -6.10 23.99 0.53
C LEU A 94 -6.13 25.48 0.92
N SER A 95 -7.18 25.89 1.62
CA SER A 95 -7.13 27.13 2.39
C SER A 95 -6.23 26.95 3.63
N MET A 96 -5.66 28.05 4.14
CA MET A 96 -4.85 28.00 5.36
C MET A 96 -5.67 27.55 6.57
N GLU A 97 -6.97 27.89 6.63
CA GLU A 97 -7.86 27.40 7.65
C GLU A 97 -8.02 25.87 7.59
N ARG A 98 -8.19 25.31 6.39
CA ARG A 98 -8.31 23.86 6.23
C ARG A 98 -7.00 23.15 6.56
N TRP A 99 -5.87 23.75 6.20
CA TRP A 99 -4.56 23.26 6.61
C TRP A 99 -4.38 23.25 8.13
N ASP A 100 -4.86 24.27 8.83
CA ASP A 100 -4.87 24.32 10.30
C ASP A 100 -5.74 23.22 10.91
N GLN A 101 -6.93 22.98 10.37
CA GLN A 101 -7.83 21.91 10.82
C GLN A 101 -7.17 20.53 10.66
N LEU A 102 -6.56 20.27 9.50
CA LEU A 102 -5.86 19.02 9.20
C LEU A 102 -4.68 18.81 10.15
N ASN A 103 -3.87 19.83 10.41
CA ASN A 103 -2.71 19.69 11.30
C ASN A 103 -3.09 19.46 12.76
N ARG A 104 -4.18 20.08 13.25
CA ARG A 104 -4.73 19.74 14.57
C ARG A 104 -5.10 18.26 14.65
N PHE A 105 -5.77 17.75 13.62
CA PHE A 105 -6.15 16.35 13.53
C PHE A 105 -4.93 15.41 13.43
N PHE A 106 -3.95 15.72 12.58
CA PHE A 106 -2.73 14.92 12.43
C PHE A 106 -1.91 14.88 13.71
N ASN A 107 -1.75 16.01 14.39
CA ASN A 107 -1.07 16.07 15.67
C ASN A 107 -1.80 15.25 16.75
N HIS A 108 -3.14 15.33 16.78
CA HIS A 108 -3.96 14.56 17.72
C HIS A 108 -3.91 13.04 17.47
N THR A 109 -3.67 12.62 16.24
CA THR A 109 -3.65 11.20 15.83
C THR A 109 -2.24 10.61 15.69
N GLY A 110 -1.18 11.44 15.83
CA GLY A 110 0.21 10.99 15.70
C GLY A 110 0.61 10.66 14.26
N VAL A 111 -0.04 11.27 13.27
CA VAL A 111 0.21 11.00 11.85
C VAL A 111 1.62 11.44 11.43
N LYS A 112 2.27 10.60 10.61
CA LYS A 112 3.50 10.96 9.90
C LYS A 112 3.15 11.49 8.51
N LEU A 113 3.15 12.82 8.37
CA LEU A 113 2.57 13.50 7.21
C LEU A 113 3.51 13.59 6.00
N THR A 114 3.04 13.13 4.84
CA THR A 114 3.59 13.48 3.52
C THR A 114 2.64 14.47 2.84
N PHE A 115 3.13 15.63 2.41
CA PHE A 115 2.31 16.63 1.71
C PHE A 115 2.71 16.79 0.23
N GLY A 116 1.76 16.64 -0.68
CA GLY A 116 1.93 16.81 -2.13
C GLY A 116 1.88 18.29 -2.53
N LEU A 117 2.96 18.78 -3.13
CA LEU A 117 3.11 20.16 -3.60
C LEU A 117 2.67 20.30 -5.06
N ASN A 118 2.21 21.50 -5.44
CA ASN A 118 1.86 21.79 -6.83
C ASN A 118 3.11 22.04 -7.68
N ALA A 119 3.44 21.09 -8.56
CA ALA A 119 4.57 21.17 -9.49
C ALA A 119 4.26 21.87 -10.83
N LEU A 120 3.00 22.29 -11.06
CA LEU A 120 2.57 23.00 -12.27
C LEU A 120 2.46 24.52 -12.08
N PHE A 121 2.54 25.03 -10.85
CA PHE A 121 2.39 26.45 -10.58
C PHE A 121 3.45 27.29 -11.34
N GLY A 122 2.98 28.29 -12.10
CA GLY A 122 3.82 29.17 -12.92
C GLY A 122 4.14 28.65 -14.33
N ARG A 123 3.77 27.42 -14.66
CA ARG A 123 3.94 26.85 -16.01
C ARG A 123 2.75 27.17 -16.91
N ASN A 124 2.94 26.96 -18.21
CA ASN A 124 1.87 27.02 -19.21
C ASN A 124 1.77 25.69 -19.96
N GLU A 125 0.55 25.33 -20.35
CA GLU A 125 0.36 24.21 -21.28
C GLU A 125 0.96 24.55 -22.65
N SER A 126 1.65 23.59 -23.24
CA SER A 126 2.24 23.71 -24.57
C SER A 126 1.16 23.88 -25.63
N GLN A 127 1.40 24.78 -26.58
CA GLN A 127 0.51 24.97 -27.73
C GLN A 127 0.62 23.83 -28.77
N THR A 128 1.71 23.05 -28.72
CA THR A 128 2.00 22.01 -29.72
C THR A 128 1.68 20.59 -29.23
N GLU A 129 1.55 20.39 -27.91
CA GLU A 129 1.30 19.08 -27.32
C GLU A 129 0.39 19.23 -26.10
N LYS A 130 -0.84 18.74 -26.24
CA LYS A 130 -1.84 18.79 -25.17
C LYS A 130 -1.35 18.02 -23.93
N GLY A 131 -1.56 18.60 -22.75
CA GLY A 131 -1.16 18.05 -21.47
C GLY A 131 0.33 18.21 -21.16
N LEU A 132 1.18 18.63 -22.09
CA LEU A 132 2.58 18.96 -21.78
C LEU A 132 2.65 20.36 -21.15
N TRP A 133 3.18 20.46 -19.94
CA TRP A 133 3.40 21.73 -19.25
C TRP A 133 4.87 22.15 -19.34
N ILE A 134 5.10 23.35 -19.86
CA ILE A 134 6.42 23.91 -20.14
C ILE A 134 6.69 25.18 -19.32
N GLY A 135 7.97 25.54 -19.23
CA GLY A 135 8.46 26.65 -18.42
C GLY A 135 8.92 26.21 -17.04
N ASP A 136 9.62 27.10 -16.35
CA ASP A 136 10.16 26.86 -15.02
C ASP A 136 9.05 26.86 -13.95
N TRP A 137 9.20 26.01 -12.94
CA TRP A 137 8.30 26.04 -11.80
C TRP A 137 8.52 27.29 -10.95
N GLN A 138 7.45 27.94 -10.51
CA GLN A 138 7.52 29.12 -9.63
C GLN A 138 7.39 28.70 -8.15
N PRO A 139 8.46 28.81 -7.33
CA PRO A 139 8.48 28.25 -5.98
C PRO A 139 7.75 29.11 -4.93
N GLN A 140 7.34 30.34 -5.26
CA GLN A 140 6.86 31.31 -4.27
C GLN A 140 5.67 30.79 -3.46
N ASN A 141 4.67 30.18 -4.11
CA ASN A 141 3.52 29.62 -3.41
C ASN A 141 3.92 28.53 -2.39
N THR A 142 4.90 27.68 -2.75
CA THR A 142 5.42 26.65 -1.85
C THR A 142 6.24 27.25 -0.71
N ARG A 143 7.04 28.30 -0.98
CA ARG A 143 7.78 29.04 0.04
C ARG A 143 6.82 29.61 1.09
N ASP A 144 5.78 30.31 0.65
CA ASP A 144 4.79 30.93 1.53
C ASP A 144 4.07 29.87 2.37
N PHE A 145 3.71 28.74 1.75
CA PHE A 145 3.09 27.60 2.44
C PHE A 145 4.02 26.97 3.49
N MET A 146 5.29 26.74 3.17
CA MET A 146 6.28 26.20 4.10
C MET A 146 6.54 27.17 5.25
N GLN A 147 6.70 28.46 4.98
CA GLN A 147 6.86 29.49 6.00
C GLN A 147 5.66 29.55 6.96
N TYR A 148 4.44 29.50 6.42
CA TYR A 148 3.23 29.41 7.23
C TYR A 148 3.24 28.15 8.10
N THR A 149 3.52 26.99 7.51
CA THR A 149 3.61 25.71 8.22
C THR A 149 4.62 25.74 9.37
N ILE A 150 5.82 26.28 9.12
CA ILE A 150 6.87 26.46 10.14
C ILE A 150 6.40 27.42 11.23
N SER A 151 5.80 28.56 10.88
CA SER A 151 5.33 29.57 11.85
C SER A 151 4.27 29.03 12.82
N LYS A 152 3.51 28.02 12.39
CA LYS A 152 2.49 27.35 13.20
C LYS A 152 3.05 26.17 14.00
N GLY A 153 4.33 25.82 13.82
CA GLY A 153 4.98 24.67 14.45
C GLY A 153 4.46 23.32 13.95
N TYR A 154 3.86 23.29 12.76
CA TYR A 154 3.32 22.07 12.18
C TYR A 154 4.43 21.18 11.65
N LYS A 155 4.26 19.85 11.81
CA LYS A 155 5.26 18.86 11.44
C LYS A 155 4.90 18.21 10.11
N VAL A 156 5.81 18.30 9.16
CA VAL A 156 5.74 17.60 7.87
C VAL A 156 6.96 16.68 7.79
N ASP A 157 6.74 15.38 7.60
CA ASP A 157 7.85 14.42 7.44
C ASP A 157 8.47 14.49 6.04
N SER A 158 7.63 14.77 5.04
CA SER A 158 8.07 14.81 3.64
C SER A 158 7.16 15.65 2.75
N TYR A 159 7.76 16.24 1.73
CA TYR A 159 7.07 16.89 0.63
C TYR A 159 7.26 16.05 -0.64
N GLU A 160 6.17 15.77 -1.34
CA GLU A 160 6.19 15.10 -2.63
C GLU A 160 5.88 16.11 -3.74
N PHE A 161 6.66 16.12 -4.82
CA PHE A 161 6.56 17.17 -5.83
C PHE A 161 5.60 16.80 -6.98
N GLY A 162 4.39 17.36 -6.99
CA GLY A 162 3.40 17.04 -8.02
C GLY A 162 2.78 15.65 -7.86
N ASN A 163 1.88 15.32 -8.79
CA ASN A 163 1.15 14.05 -8.80
C ASN A 163 0.89 13.63 -10.26
N GLN A 164 1.38 12.46 -10.63
CA GLN A 164 1.18 11.80 -11.94
C GLN A 164 1.61 12.65 -13.15
N LEU A 165 2.70 13.41 -13.00
CA LEU A 165 3.28 14.25 -14.05
C LEU A 165 4.41 13.56 -14.83
N SER A 166 4.82 12.36 -14.40
CA SER A 166 5.90 11.60 -15.01
C SER A 166 5.45 10.84 -16.25
N GLY A 167 6.39 10.64 -17.19
CA GLY A 167 6.17 9.86 -18.40
C GLY A 167 5.04 10.43 -19.26
N SER A 168 4.07 9.58 -19.56
CA SER A 168 2.86 9.91 -20.33
C SER A 168 1.91 10.85 -19.58
N GLY A 169 2.01 10.90 -18.24
CA GLY A 169 1.17 11.72 -17.37
C GLY A 169 -0.30 11.30 -17.33
N MET A 170 -1.06 11.86 -16.38
CA MET A 170 -2.52 11.74 -16.32
C MET A 170 -3.15 13.13 -16.37
N GLY A 171 -3.54 13.55 -17.58
CA GLY A 171 -4.09 14.89 -17.85
C GLY A 171 -3.04 16.01 -17.94
N ALA A 172 -1.91 15.86 -17.25
CA ALA A 172 -0.76 16.74 -17.34
C ALA A 172 0.56 15.96 -17.25
N LYS A 173 1.62 16.45 -17.89
CA LYS A 173 2.98 15.91 -17.81
C LYS A 173 4.03 17.02 -17.88
N VAL A 174 5.20 16.74 -17.30
CA VAL A 174 6.38 17.61 -17.37
C VAL A 174 7.56 16.77 -17.87
N ASP A 175 8.36 17.36 -18.76
CA ASP A 175 9.59 16.71 -19.24
C ASP A 175 10.52 16.37 -18.05
N ALA A 176 11.14 15.18 -18.09
CA ALA A 176 11.96 14.67 -16.99
C ALA A 176 13.14 15.58 -16.65
N LYS A 177 13.75 16.25 -17.65
CA LYS A 177 14.88 17.15 -17.41
C LYS A 177 14.41 18.40 -16.69
N GLN A 178 13.30 18.99 -17.13
CA GLN A 178 12.75 20.17 -16.48
C GLN A 178 12.31 19.82 -15.05
N TYR A 179 11.56 18.73 -14.89
CA TYR A 179 11.13 18.24 -13.58
C TYR A 179 12.32 18.02 -12.64
N GLY A 180 13.41 17.40 -13.11
CA GLY A 180 14.64 17.23 -12.34
C GLY A 180 15.27 18.54 -11.87
N LYS A 181 15.31 19.57 -12.72
CA LYS A 181 15.78 20.92 -12.33
C LYS A 181 14.89 21.53 -11.25
N ASP A 182 13.58 21.39 -11.38
CA ASP A 182 12.63 21.99 -10.45
C ASP A 182 12.68 21.31 -9.06
N VAL A 183 12.97 20.01 -8.99
CA VAL A 183 13.19 19.31 -7.71
C VAL A 183 14.48 19.76 -7.02
N ILE A 184 15.51 20.17 -7.77
CA ILE A 184 16.70 20.82 -7.18
C ILE A 184 16.30 22.12 -6.48
N VAL A 185 15.47 22.94 -7.15
CA VAL A 185 14.93 24.18 -6.57
C VAL A 185 14.15 23.88 -5.29
N LEU A 186 13.28 22.87 -5.30
CA LEU A 186 12.53 22.44 -4.12
C LEU A 186 13.45 22.01 -2.97
N LYS A 187 14.47 21.19 -3.22
CA LYS A 187 15.40 20.76 -2.17
C LYS A 187 16.17 21.93 -1.56
N ASN A 188 16.58 22.89 -2.38
CA ASN A 188 17.25 24.10 -1.90
C ASN A 188 16.30 24.94 -1.04
N LEU A 189 15.04 25.08 -1.44
CA LEU A 189 14.01 25.76 -0.64
C LEU A 189 13.80 25.08 0.72
N VAL A 190 13.73 23.74 0.76
CA VAL A 190 13.63 22.99 2.02
C VAL A 190 14.84 23.27 2.91
N LYS A 191 16.06 23.21 2.37
CA LYS A 191 17.28 23.49 3.14
C LYS A 191 17.34 24.92 3.67
N GLU A 192 16.86 25.87 2.87
CA GLU A 192 16.83 27.29 3.23
C GLU A 192 15.84 27.55 4.38
N LEU A 193 14.63 27.01 4.30
CA LEU A 193 13.56 27.30 5.26
C LEU A 193 13.65 26.45 6.55
N TYR A 194 14.17 25.23 6.45
CA TYR A 194 14.33 24.31 7.58
C TYR A 194 15.80 24.26 8.02
N ALA A 195 16.18 25.18 8.92
CA ALA A 195 17.57 25.42 9.31
C ALA A 195 18.30 24.21 9.93
N HIS A 196 17.57 23.29 10.58
CA HIS A 196 18.15 22.13 11.27
C HIS A 196 18.07 20.87 10.39
N PRO A 197 19.19 20.33 9.88
CA PRO A 197 19.21 19.17 8.99
C PRO A 197 18.42 17.96 9.49
N GLU A 198 18.52 17.67 10.79
CA GLU A 198 17.81 16.58 11.48
C GLU A 198 16.27 16.69 11.45
N THR A 199 15.73 17.89 11.19
CA THR A 199 14.28 18.14 11.12
C THR A 199 13.79 18.50 9.72
N GLN A 200 14.68 18.48 8.72
CA GLN A 200 14.31 18.80 7.35
C GLN A 200 13.33 17.76 6.79
N PRO A 201 12.17 18.17 6.27
CA PRO A 201 11.28 17.26 5.55
C PRO A 201 11.99 16.64 4.36
N LYS A 202 11.75 15.35 4.11
CA LYS A 202 12.27 14.67 2.92
C LYS A 202 11.62 15.23 1.65
N VAL A 203 12.37 15.26 0.55
CA VAL A 203 11.87 15.58 -0.80
C VAL A 203 11.67 14.29 -1.57
N LEU A 204 10.43 14.04 -1.98
CA LEU A 204 9.97 12.84 -2.67
C LEU A 204 9.50 13.18 -4.09
N GLY A 205 9.59 12.21 -5.01
CA GLY A 205 9.05 12.32 -6.36
C GLY A 205 9.45 11.15 -7.25
N PRO A 206 8.83 10.98 -8.44
CA PRO A 206 7.90 11.94 -9.03
C PRO A 206 6.40 11.74 -8.73
N GLY A 207 6.03 10.69 -8.01
CA GLY A 207 4.63 10.42 -7.67
C GLY A 207 3.78 10.11 -8.90
N GLY A 208 4.25 9.24 -9.79
CA GLY A 208 3.54 8.85 -11.00
C GLY A 208 3.88 7.44 -11.48
N PHE A 209 3.43 7.07 -12.67
CA PHE A 209 3.68 5.73 -13.23
C PHE A 209 5.14 5.60 -13.70
N TYR A 210 5.71 4.42 -13.47
CA TYR A 210 7.08 4.12 -13.84
C TYR A 210 7.25 4.05 -15.36
N GLU A 211 8.14 4.88 -15.88
CA GLU A 211 8.66 4.78 -17.25
C GLU A 211 10.18 4.92 -17.19
N GLU A 212 10.89 3.87 -17.62
CA GLU A 212 12.33 3.73 -17.41
C GLU A 212 13.12 4.96 -17.90
N LYS A 213 12.88 5.41 -19.12
CA LYS A 213 13.61 6.56 -19.70
C LYS A 213 13.37 7.84 -18.92
N TRP A 214 12.14 8.08 -18.48
CA TRP A 214 11.77 9.27 -17.73
C TRP A 214 12.44 9.25 -16.35
N PHE A 215 12.36 8.13 -15.64
CA PHE A 215 12.95 7.98 -14.29
C PHE A 215 14.48 8.04 -14.30
N ASN A 216 15.13 7.43 -15.31
CA ASN A 216 16.58 7.58 -15.51
C ASN A 216 16.97 9.04 -15.72
N THR A 217 16.27 9.75 -16.61
CA THR A 217 16.57 11.15 -16.92
C THR A 217 16.35 12.05 -15.70
N PHE A 218 15.29 11.81 -14.94
CA PHE A 218 14.99 12.54 -13.71
C PHE A 218 16.11 12.43 -12.67
N LEU A 219 16.58 11.21 -12.38
CA LEU A 219 17.66 11.02 -11.41
C LEU A 219 19.03 11.46 -11.93
N GLU A 220 19.27 11.35 -13.22
CA GLU A 220 20.48 11.88 -13.86
C GLU A 220 20.57 13.40 -13.71
N VAL A 221 19.48 14.11 -14.01
CA VAL A 221 19.44 15.58 -13.93
C VAL A 221 19.41 16.07 -12.48
N SER A 222 18.63 15.45 -11.61
CA SER A 222 18.57 15.88 -10.20
C SER A 222 19.85 15.60 -9.41
N GLY A 223 20.72 14.68 -9.85
CA GLY A 223 22.06 14.46 -9.28
C GLY A 223 22.07 13.82 -7.89
N GLN A 224 23.22 13.84 -7.19
CA GLN A 224 23.52 13.60 -5.75
C GLN A 224 22.62 14.31 -4.70
N GLY A 225 22.18 13.69 -3.60
CA GLY A 225 21.61 14.38 -2.42
C GLY A 225 20.29 15.16 -2.56
N ILE A 226 19.66 15.20 -3.73
CA ILE A 226 18.44 15.99 -3.99
C ILE A 226 17.14 15.28 -3.61
N VAL A 227 16.85 14.13 -4.25
CA VAL A 227 15.69 13.29 -3.91
C VAL A 227 16.04 12.37 -2.74
N ASP A 228 15.16 12.28 -1.75
CA ASP A 228 15.29 11.44 -0.55
C ASP A 228 14.47 10.12 -0.66
N GLY A 229 13.48 10.07 -1.55
CA GLY A 229 12.75 8.86 -1.91
C GLY A 229 12.15 8.92 -3.32
N LEU A 230 12.39 7.88 -4.11
CA LEU A 230 11.88 7.76 -5.47
C LEU A 230 10.47 7.16 -5.43
N THR A 231 9.45 7.96 -5.72
CA THR A 231 8.05 7.57 -5.57
C THR A 231 7.42 7.19 -6.91
N HIS A 232 6.62 6.13 -6.89
CA HIS A 232 5.82 5.69 -8.04
C HIS A 232 4.43 5.21 -7.61
N HIS A 233 3.53 5.05 -8.58
CA HIS A 233 2.14 4.69 -8.37
C HIS A 233 1.83 3.31 -8.97
N ILE A 234 0.91 2.56 -8.35
CA ILE A 234 0.50 1.23 -8.79
C ILE A 234 -1.02 1.13 -8.93
N TYR A 235 -1.47 0.85 -10.15
CA TYR A 235 -2.85 0.43 -10.45
C TYR A 235 -2.84 -0.64 -11.54
N ASN A 236 -2.66 -1.90 -11.14
CA ASN A 236 -2.34 -2.99 -12.06
C ASN A 236 -3.49 -3.95 -12.36
N LEU A 237 -4.72 -3.68 -11.90
CA LEU A 237 -5.92 -4.45 -12.30
C LEU A 237 -6.73 -3.81 -13.43
N GLY A 238 -6.45 -2.55 -13.77
CA GLY A 238 -7.12 -1.81 -14.83
C GLY A 238 -8.20 -0.83 -14.34
N PRO A 239 -9.21 -0.51 -15.17
CA PRO A 239 -10.25 0.46 -14.81
C PRO A 239 -11.24 -0.12 -13.79
N GLY A 240 -11.93 0.76 -13.04
CA GLY A 240 -12.87 0.37 -11.98
C GLY A 240 -14.12 -0.36 -12.47
N ASP A 241 -14.51 -0.22 -13.73
CA ASP A 241 -15.68 -0.88 -14.33
C ASP A 241 -15.34 -2.19 -15.07
N ASP A 242 -14.11 -2.68 -14.96
CA ASP A 242 -13.74 -3.94 -15.61
C ASP A 242 -14.54 -5.14 -15.04
N PRO A 243 -15.35 -5.83 -15.87
CA PRO A 243 -16.15 -6.96 -15.41
C PRO A 243 -15.32 -8.19 -15.02
N ASN A 244 -14.04 -8.24 -15.41
CA ASN A 244 -13.14 -9.36 -15.15
C ASN A 244 -12.25 -9.15 -13.92
N MET A 245 -12.52 -8.13 -13.10
CA MET A 245 -11.73 -7.79 -11.91
C MET A 245 -11.46 -9.00 -11.00
N MET A 246 -12.49 -9.80 -10.70
CA MET A 246 -12.35 -10.99 -9.86
C MET A 246 -11.43 -12.06 -10.46
N ASN A 247 -11.46 -12.22 -11.79
CA ASN A 247 -10.59 -13.18 -12.46
C ASN A 247 -9.13 -12.73 -12.38
N LYS A 248 -8.87 -11.43 -12.50
CA LYS A 248 -7.52 -10.85 -12.39
C LYS A 248 -6.93 -10.94 -10.99
N ILE A 249 -7.73 -10.67 -9.95
CA ILE A 249 -7.30 -10.74 -8.54
C ILE A 249 -6.91 -12.16 -8.14
N LEU A 250 -7.59 -13.17 -8.67
CA LEU A 250 -7.35 -14.58 -8.33
C LEU A 250 -6.38 -15.26 -9.30
N ASP A 251 -5.86 -14.56 -10.32
CA ASP A 251 -4.87 -15.09 -11.25
C ASP A 251 -3.45 -14.72 -10.79
N PRO A 252 -2.66 -15.67 -10.26
CA PRO A 252 -1.30 -15.40 -9.82
C PRO A 252 -0.39 -14.93 -10.95
N SER A 253 -0.63 -15.35 -12.20
CA SER A 253 0.16 -14.92 -13.36
C SER A 253 -0.09 -13.45 -13.67
N TYR A 254 -1.35 -13.01 -13.55
CA TYR A 254 -1.74 -11.61 -13.72
C TYR A 254 -1.14 -10.74 -12.60
N LEU A 255 -1.28 -11.15 -11.33
CA LEU A 255 -0.70 -10.44 -10.20
C LEU A 255 0.82 -10.29 -10.30
N ASN A 256 1.51 -11.28 -10.89
CA ASN A 256 2.97 -11.25 -11.04
C ASN A 256 3.48 -10.23 -12.06
N GLN A 257 2.65 -9.70 -12.96
CA GLN A 257 3.10 -8.78 -14.02
C GLN A 257 3.72 -7.49 -13.47
N VAL A 258 3.17 -6.99 -12.35
CA VAL A 258 3.64 -5.77 -11.68
C VAL A 258 5.06 -5.90 -11.09
N SER A 259 5.57 -7.13 -10.90
CA SER A 259 6.94 -7.36 -10.40
C SER A 259 8.00 -6.67 -11.25
N GLN A 260 7.78 -6.56 -12.57
CA GLN A 260 8.68 -5.85 -13.47
C GLN A 260 8.75 -4.35 -13.17
N THR A 261 7.64 -3.77 -12.71
CA THR A 261 7.59 -2.35 -12.29
C THR A 261 8.39 -2.16 -11.00
N TYR A 262 8.16 -2.99 -9.98
CA TYR A 262 8.94 -2.90 -8.73
C TYR A 262 10.43 -3.10 -8.98
N LYS A 263 10.79 -4.12 -9.78
CA LYS A 263 12.17 -4.36 -10.18
C LYS A 263 12.76 -3.17 -10.94
N GLY A 264 12.05 -2.61 -11.92
CA GLY A 264 12.53 -1.48 -12.70
C GLY A 264 12.82 -0.24 -11.85
N VAL A 265 11.92 0.11 -10.93
CA VAL A 265 12.14 1.24 -10.00
C VAL A 265 13.36 0.96 -9.10
N SER A 266 13.49 -0.25 -8.58
CA SER A 266 14.63 -0.64 -7.73
C SER A 266 15.95 -0.70 -8.52
N ASP A 267 15.93 -1.12 -9.79
CA ASP A 267 17.09 -1.09 -10.68
C ASP A 267 17.55 0.35 -10.93
N VAL A 268 16.63 1.29 -11.15
CA VAL A 268 16.93 2.72 -11.27
C VAL A 268 17.52 3.27 -9.97
N VAL A 269 16.94 2.95 -8.82
CA VAL A 269 17.51 3.30 -7.51
C VAL A 269 18.94 2.78 -7.37
N ASN A 270 19.18 1.49 -7.63
CA ASN A 270 20.49 0.87 -7.49
C ASN A 270 21.53 1.46 -8.45
N LYS A 271 21.10 1.82 -9.66
CA LYS A 271 21.97 2.45 -10.68
C LYS A 271 22.45 3.83 -10.25
N PHE A 272 21.56 4.69 -9.76
CA PHE A 272 21.92 6.08 -9.46
C PHE A 272 22.34 6.28 -8.01
N ARG A 273 21.63 5.66 -7.07
CA ARG A 273 21.79 5.86 -5.62
C ARG A 273 21.23 4.70 -4.80
N PRO A 274 22.02 3.67 -4.46
CA PRO A 274 21.55 2.54 -3.64
C PRO A 274 20.98 2.93 -2.25
N GLN A 275 21.33 4.11 -1.73
CA GLN A 275 20.78 4.61 -0.46
C GLN A 275 19.43 5.34 -0.62
N LEU A 276 19.01 5.65 -1.85
CA LEU A 276 17.69 6.17 -2.17
C LEU A 276 16.68 5.04 -1.97
N GLY A 277 15.56 5.29 -1.29
CA GLY A 277 14.50 4.29 -1.17
C GLY A 277 13.51 4.39 -2.35
N ALA A 278 13.07 3.27 -2.91
CA ALA A 278 11.92 3.21 -3.80
C ALA A 278 10.61 3.14 -2.98
N TRP A 279 9.59 3.93 -3.32
CA TRP A 279 8.37 4.08 -2.54
C TRP A 279 7.15 3.93 -3.46
N VAL A 280 6.23 3.04 -3.11
CA VAL A 280 4.87 3.07 -3.68
C VAL A 280 4.09 4.13 -2.89
N SER A 281 4.02 5.34 -3.44
CA SER A 281 3.42 6.50 -2.75
C SER A 281 1.92 6.64 -2.95
N GLU A 282 1.34 5.85 -3.85
CA GLU A 282 -0.09 5.73 -4.10
C GLU A 282 -0.36 4.39 -4.80
N SER A 283 -1.33 3.63 -4.32
CA SER A 283 -1.71 2.38 -4.97
C SER A 283 -3.16 1.99 -4.72
N GLY A 284 -3.80 1.46 -5.75
CA GLY A 284 -5.11 0.81 -5.67
C GLY A 284 -5.17 -0.31 -6.69
N GLY A 285 -6.01 -1.32 -6.50
CA GLY A 285 -6.12 -2.41 -7.47
C GLY A 285 -6.54 -1.86 -8.83
N ALA A 286 -7.63 -1.10 -8.82
CA ALA A 286 -8.23 -0.50 -10.00
C ALA A 286 -8.27 1.03 -9.94
N LEU A 287 -8.12 1.64 -11.11
CA LEU A 287 -8.19 3.09 -11.31
C LEU A 287 -9.62 3.62 -11.06
N ASN A 288 -9.77 4.95 -11.12
CA ASN A 288 -11.08 5.63 -11.18
C ASN A 288 -12.00 5.29 -9.98
N GLY A 289 -11.43 5.31 -8.78
CA GLY A 289 -12.16 5.05 -7.55
C GLY A 289 -12.35 3.57 -7.22
N GLY A 290 -11.78 2.64 -7.99
CA GLY A 290 -11.86 1.21 -7.71
C GLY A 290 -13.17 0.56 -8.15
N SER A 291 -13.20 -0.77 -8.15
CA SER A 291 -14.38 -1.52 -8.56
C SER A 291 -15.47 -1.52 -7.52
N LYS A 292 -16.70 -1.23 -7.96
CA LYS A 292 -17.89 -1.15 -7.09
C LYS A 292 -18.10 -2.45 -6.31
N ASP A 293 -18.02 -3.58 -7.01
CA ASP A 293 -18.43 -4.87 -6.48
C ASP A 293 -17.27 -5.68 -5.91
N VAL A 294 -16.03 -5.19 -6.08
CA VAL A 294 -14.81 -5.93 -5.68
C VAL A 294 -13.96 -5.15 -4.69
N SER A 295 -13.62 -3.89 -4.97
CA SER A 295 -12.57 -3.16 -4.22
C SER A 295 -12.90 -2.82 -2.77
N ARG A 296 -14.17 -2.98 -2.37
CA ARG A 296 -14.63 -2.80 -0.98
C ARG A 296 -14.76 -4.12 -0.20
N THR A 297 -14.52 -5.26 -0.85
CA THR A 297 -14.81 -6.59 -0.32
C THR A 297 -13.54 -7.30 0.14
N PHE A 298 -13.69 -8.46 0.79
CA PHE A 298 -12.57 -9.34 1.15
C PHE A 298 -11.66 -9.69 -0.04
N ALA A 299 -12.23 -9.76 -1.25
CA ALA A 299 -11.48 -10.15 -2.42
C ALA A 299 -10.34 -9.17 -2.77
N ASP A 300 -10.51 -7.86 -2.50
CA ASP A 300 -9.46 -6.88 -2.77
C ASP A 300 -8.19 -7.13 -1.94
N GLY A 301 -8.36 -7.72 -0.75
CA GLY A 301 -7.26 -8.13 0.13
C GLY A 301 -6.28 -9.12 -0.51
N PHE A 302 -6.73 -9.97 -1.45
CA PHE A 302 -5.85 -10.86 -2.20
C PHE A 302 -4.88 -10.08 -3.08
N TRP A 303 -5.33 -8.98 -3.68
CA TRP A 303 -4.46 -8.07 -4.42
C TRP A 303 -3.63 -7.25 -3.42
N TYR A 304 -4.28 -6.56 -2.49
CA TYR A 304 -3.62 -5.56 -1.67
C TYR A 304 -2.47 -6.11 -0.84
N LEU A 305 -2.71 -7.20 -0.09
CA LEU A 305 -1.70 -7.80 0.77
C LEU A 305 -0.63 -8.56 -0.03
N ASP A 306 -0.99 -9.06 -1.21
CA ASP A 306 -0.01 -9.62 -2.15
C ASP A 306 0.92 -8.56 -2.72
N GLN A 307 0.38 -7.39 -3.11
CA GLN A 307 1.18 -6.29 -3.61
C GLN A 307 2.11 -5.71 -2.54
N MET A 308 1.64 -5.62 -1.29
CA MET A 308 2.49 -5.28 -0.16
C MET A 308 3.64 -6.29 0.02
N GLY A 309 3.32 -7.58 -0.02
CA GLY A 309 4.30 -8.66 0.02
C GLY A 309 5.34 -8.56 -1.08
N MET A 310 4.89 -8.49 -2.34
CA MET A 310 5.76 -8.42 -3.50
C MET A 310 6.60 -7.14 -3.49
N ALA A 311 6.01 -5.98 -3.23
CA ALA A 311 6.76 -4.72 -3.16
C ALA A 311 7.90 -4.79 -2.12
N SER A 312 7.65 -5.40 -0.96
CA SER A 312 8.66 -5.55 0.09
C SER A 312 9.88 -6.36 -0.35
N THR A 313 9.71 -7.42 -1.16
CA THR A 313 10.82 -8.26 -1.63
C THR A 313 11.66 -7.57 -2.71
N TYR A 314 11.09 -6.57 -3.39
CA TYR A 314 11.81 -5.67 -4.31
C TYR A 314 12.35 -4.41 -3.60
N ASP A 315 12.48 -4.42 -2.28
CA ASP A 315 13.08 -3.34 -1.48
C ASP A 315 12.34 -1.99 -1.57
N GLN A 316 11.03 -2.03 -1.84
CA GLN A 316 10.16 -0.87 -1.73
C GLN A 316 9.97 -0.52 -0.24
N LYS A 317 10.26 0.72 0.14
CA LYS A 317 10.33 1.17 1.53
C LYS A 317 8.97 1.50 2.14
N VAL A 318 8.02 1.95 1.32
CA VAL A 318 6.69 2.39 1.73
C VAL A 318 5.67 1.93 0.69
N PHE A 319 4.47 1.58 1.15
CA PHE A 319 3.33 1.19 0.33
C PHE A 319 2.07 1.94 0.78
N CYS A 320 1.68 2.97 0.04
CA CYS A 320 0.57 3.85 0.36
C CYS A 320 -0.72 3.44 -0.37
N ARG A 321 -1.69 2.92 0.38
CA ARG A 321 -3.02 2.60 -0.15
C ARG A 321 -3.82 3.86 -0.46
N GLN A 322 -4.23 3.97 -1.71
CA GLN A 322 -5.34 4.80 -2.16
C GLN A 322 -6.66 4.07 -1.82
N ALA A 323 -7.46 4.53 -0.87
CA ALA A 323 -7.27 5.63 0.06
C ALA A 323 -7.65 5.18 1.48
N LEU A 324 -7.35 5.96 2.52
CA LEU A 324 -7.86 5.70 3.87
C LEU A 324 -9.40 5.71 3.87
N ILE A 325 -10.00 6.69 3.19
CA ILE A 325 -11.45 6.84 3.05
C ILE A 325 -11.76 7.48 1.69
N GLY A 326 -12.90 7.11 1.10
CA GLY A 326 -13.32 7.56 -0.23
C GLY A 326 -12.90 6.60 -1.33
N GLY A 327 -13.68 6.59 -2.42
CA GLY A 327 -13.58 5.54 -3.43
C GLY A 327 -14.12 4.19 -2.93
N ASN A 328 -14.32 3.26 -3.86
CA ASN A 328 -14.67 1.87 -3.52
C ASN A 328 -13.51 1.13 -2.86
N TYR A 329 -12.27 1.54 -3.12
CA TYR A 329 -11.06 0.97 -2.52
C TYR A 329 -10.74 1.49 -1.10
N GLY A 330 -11.58 2.36 -0.53
CA GLY A 330 -11.31 3.00 0.75
C GLY A 330 -11.11 1.97 1.86
N LEU A 331 -10.11 2.15 2.72
CA LEU A 331 -9.95 1.28 3.90
C LEU A 331 -11.09 1.45 4.90
N LEU A 332 -11.71 2.64 4.93
CA LEU A 332 -12.91 2.94 5.69
C LEU A 332 -14.08 3.20 4.74
N ASN A 333 -15.27 2.78 5.15
CA ASN A 333 -16.50 3.14 4.46
C ASN A 333 -16.68 4.67 4.46
N ALA A 334 -16.91 5.26 3.28
CA ALA A 334 -16.99 6.71 3.09
C ALA A 334 -18.18 7.38 3.81
N THR A 335 -19.19 6.61 4.21
CA THR A 335 -20.39 7.12 4.90
C THR A 335 -20.39 6.77 6.38
N THR A 336 -20.07 5.52 6.73
CA THR A 336 -20.17 5.02 8.10
C THR A 336 -18.85 5.07 8.87
N PHE A 337 -17.72 5.29 8.20
CA PHE A 337 -16.35 5.21 8.76
C PHE A 337 -15.96 3.84 9.31
N VAL A 338 -16.84 2.82 9.15
CA VAL A 338 -16.55 1.45 9.54
C VAL A 338 -15.41 0.91 8.68
N PRO A 339 -14.38 0.29 9.28
CA PRO A 339 -13.28 -0.29 8.51
C PRO A 339 -13.72 -1.45 7.61
N ASN A 340 -13.30 -1.41 6.34
CA ASN A 340 -13.38 -2.53 5.41
C ASN A 340 -12.30 -3.58 5.73
N LEU A 341 -12.42 -4.78 5.16
CA LEU A 341 -11.54 -5.90 5.50
C LEU A 341 -10.05 -5.64 5.21
N ASP A 342 -9.75 -4.87 4.17
CA ASP A 342 -8.39 -4.44 3.84
C ASP A 342 -7.72 -3.61 4.94
N TYR A 343 -8.51 -2.86 5.73
CA TYR A 343 -7.98 -2.11 6.87
C TYR A 343 -7.36 -3.05 7.90
N TYR A 344 -8.06 -4.14 8.24
CA TYR A 344 -7.58 -5.12 9.20
C TYR A 344 -6.36 -5.86 8.66
N GLY A 345 -6.37 -6.20 7.37
CA GLY A 345 -5.20 -6.75 6.67
C GLY A 345 -3.96 -5.86 6.83
N ALA A 346 -4.10 -4.56 6.57
CA ALA A 346 -3.01 -3.59 6.74
C ALA A 346 -2.60 -3.38 8.19
N LEU A 347 -3.54 -3.38 9.12
CA LEU A 347 -3.28 -3.22 10.55
C LEU A 347 -2.52 -4.43 11.13
N LEU A 348 -2.86 -5.64 10.68
CA LEU A 348 -2.13 -6.86 11.02
C LEU A 348 -0.72 -6.84 10.47
N TRP A 349 -0.56 -6.45 9.20
CA TRP A 349 0.77 -6.22 8.63
C TRP A 349 1.57 -5.27 9.53
N HIS A 350 0.98 -4.13 9.86
CA HIS A 350 1.62 -3.13 10.70
C HIS A 350 1.99 -3.67 12.08
N ARG A 351 1.17 -4.53 12.70
CA ARG A 351 1.42 -5.04 14.06
C ARG A 351 2.39 -6.23 14.09
N LEU A 352 2.44 -7.03 13.03
CA LEU A 352 3.13 -8.33 13.04
C LEU A 352 4.41 -8.34 12.19
N MET A 353 4.42 -7.69 11.03
CA MET A 353 5.52 -7.74 10.06
C MET A 353 6.54 -6.66 10.38
N GLY A 354 7.79 -7.04 10.65
CA GLY A 354 8.91 -6.12 10.89
C GLY A 354 9.52 -5.56 9.59
N SER A 355 10.53 -4.71 9.72
CA SER A 355 11.17 -4.05 8.56
C SER A 355 12.11 -4.94 7.75
N THR A 356 12.63 -6.01 8.34
CA THR A 356 13.62 -6.89 7.72
C THR A 356 12.91 -7.98 6.92
N VAL A 357 13.10 -8.00 5.60
CA VAL A 357 12.46 -8.95 4.69
C VAL A 357 13.34 -10.18 4.51
N LEU A 358 12.74 -11.37 4.59
CA LEU A 358 13.44 -12.66 4.48
C LEU A 358 13.06 -13.35 3.16
N ALA A 359 14.00 -14.15 2.63
CA ALA A 359 13.69 -14.99 1.48
C ALA A 359 12.85 -16.20 1.91
N VAL A 360 11.97 -16.65 1.03
CA VAL A 360 11.16 -17.86 1.22
C VAL A 360 11.30 -18.75 -0.01
N THR A 361 11.40 -20.06 0.20
CA THR A 361 11.31 -21.07 -0.86
C THR A 361 10.20 -22.06 -0.53
N LYS A 362 9.46 -22.50 -1.53
CA LYS A 362 8.37 -23.46 -1.38
C LYS A 362 8.19 -24.29 -2.65
N GLU A 363 7.45 -25.39 -2.55
CA GLU A 363 6.99 -26.11 -3.74
C GLU A 363 6.16 -25.20 -4.67
N SER A 364 6.29 -25.46 -5.97
CA SER A 364 5.78 -24.58 -7.03
C SER A 364 4.27 -24.73 -7.23
N ASP A 365 3.46 -24.28 -6.28
CA ASP A 365 2.05 -23.93 -6.51
C ASP A 365 1.88 -22.40 -6.58
N PRO A 366 1.51 -21.82 -7.74
CA PRO A 366 1.41 -20.37 -7.90
C PRO A 366 0.24 -19.75 -7.11
N ASN A 367 -0.75 -20.54 -6.67
CA ASN A 367 -1.91 -20.06 -5.93
C ASN A 367 -1.61 -19.85 -4.45
N LEU A 368 -0.58 -20.50 -3.91
CA LEU A 368 -0.08 -20.23 -2.56
C LEU A 368 1.02 -19.18 -2.65
N ARG A 369 0.80 -18.03 -2.01
CA ARG A 369 1.76 -16.93 -1.98
C ARG A 369 2.19 -16.70 -0.54
N VAL A 370 3.49 -16.54 -0.32
CA VAL A 370 4.09 -16.52 1.02
C VAL A 370 5.16 -15.44 1.07
N TYR A 371 5.06 -14.56 2.07
CA TYR A 371 6.07 -13.53 2.35
C TYR A 371 6.45 -13.60 3.81
N ALA A 372 7.75 -13.49 4.11
CA ALA A 372 8.28 -13.59 5.46
C ALA A 372 9.13 -12.38 5.81
N HIS A 373 8.94 -11.87 7.01
CA HIS A 373 9.72 -10.81 7.62
C HIS A 373 10.19 -11.27 8.98
N CYS A 374 11.22 -10.63 9.53
CA CYS A 374 11.41 -10.67 10.97
C CYS A 374 10.14 -10.16 11.67
N ALA A 375 9.79 -10.76 12.80
CA ALA A 375 8.63 -10.32 13.57
C ALA A 375 8.85 -8.88 14.06
N LYS A 376 7.81 -8.05 14.05
CA LYS A 376 7.91 -6.68 14.54
C LYS A 376 8.27 -6.63 16.03
N LYS A 377 7.75 -7.58 16.81
CA LYS A 377 8.20 -7.87 18.17
C LYS A 377 9.21 -9.01 18.10
N LYS A 378 10.50 -8.67 18.19
CA LYS A 378 11.61 -9.61 18.20
C LYS A 378 11.70 -10.38 19.54
N PRO A 379 12.32 -11.57 19.55
CA PRO A 379 12.83 -12.33 18.39
C PRO A 379 11.71 -13.07 17.63
N GLY A 380 12.04 -13.57 16.44
CA GLY A 380 11.15 -14.43 15.65
C GLY A 380 10.86 -13.90 14.25
N VAL A 381 9.94 -14.59 13.56
CA VAL A 381 9.53 -14.28 12.18
C VAL A 381 8.01 -14.17 12.07
N SER A 382 7.54 -13.33 11.18
CA SER A 382 6.14 -13.21 10.81
C SER A 382 5.98 -13.48 9.32
N LEU A 383 4.95 -14.24 8.98
CA LEU A 383 4.61 -14.63 7.62
C LEU A 383 3.19 -14.19 7.31
N ILE A 384 2.94 -13.96 6.03
CA ILE A 384 1.60 -13.94 5.46
C ILE A 384 1.50 -15.05 4.42
N PHE A 385 0.41 -15.81 4.50
CA PHE A 385 0.00 -16.81 3.53
C PHE A 385 -1.25 -16.30 2.82
N ILE A 386 -1.25 -16.35 1.49
CA ILE A 386 -2.37 -15.97 0.65
C ILE A 386 -2.67 -17.17 -0.24
N ASN A 387 -3.85 -17.76 -0.08
CA ASN A 387 -4.32 -18.86 -0.91
C ASN A 387 -5.36 -18.34 -1.90
N LEU A 388 -4.98 -18.29 -3.18
CA LEU A 388 -5.85 -17.87 -4.29
C LEU A 388 -6.71 -19.02 -4.86
N SER A 389 -6.45 -20.26 -4.46
CA SER A 389 -7.19 -21.43 -4.95
C SER A 389 -8.64 -21.38 -4.48
N LYS A 390 -9.57 -21.75 -5.37
CA LYS A 390 -11.01 -21.79 -5.11
C LYS A 390 -11.46 -23.03 -4.34
N ASP A 391 -10.74 -24.14 -4.48
CA ASP A 391 -11.18 -25.47 -4.07
C ASP A 391 -10.11 -26.25 -3.28
N ARG A 392 -8.89 -25.74 -3.23
CA ARG A 392 -7.75 -26.39 -2.57
C ARG A 392 -7.36 -25.66 -1.30
N SER A 393 -7.22 -26.42 -0.22
CA SER A 393 -6.55 -25.94 1.00
C SER A 393 -5.08 -26.33 0.98
N PHE A 394 -4.24 -25.62 1.72
CA PHE A 394 -2.83 -25.98 1.88
C PHE A 394 -2.53 -26.34 3.34
N ASN A 395 -1.78 -27.42 3.55
CA ASN A 395 -1.23 -27.77 4.85
C ASN A 395 0.26 -27.44 4.83
N ILE A 396 0.62 -26.36 5.51
CA ILE A 396 1.98 -25.83 5.48
C ILE A 396 2.81 -26.44 6.60
N THR A 397 3.91 -27.09 6.24
CA THR A 397 4.97 -27.40 7.19
C THR A 397 6.03 -26.33 7.05
N LEU A 398 6.39 -25.70 8.15
CA LEU A 398 7.47 -24.71 8.17
C LEU A 398 8.76 -25.43 8.52
N SER A 399 9.67 -25.44 7.55
CA SER A 399 11.04 -25.84 7.81
C SER A 399 11.90 -24.60 7.93
N ASN A 400 12.69 -24.62 8.97
CA ASN A 400 13.87 -23.81 9.06
C ASN A 400 15.03 -24.71 8.57
N ALA A 401 16.26 -24.21 8.70
CA ALA A 401 17.36 -25.16 8.85
C ALA A 401 17.24 -26.01 10.15
N LYS A 402 16.31 -25.69 11.11
CA LYS A 402 15.74 -26.54 12.21
C LYS A 402 14.59 -25.87 13.06
N PRO A 403 13.61 -26.62 13.60
CA PRO A 403 12.25 -26.15 13.95
C PRO A 403 12.08 -25.28 15.23
N GLY A 404 11.00 -24.48 15.31
CA GLY A 404 10.55 -23.63 16.44
C GLY A 404 9.04 -23.23 16.39
N ASP A 405 8.51 -22.56 17.43
CA ASP A 405 7.06 -22.52 17.77
C ASP A 405 6.15 -21.48 17.05
N ALA A 406 4.98 -21.87 16.49
CA ALA A 406 4.11 -21.03 15.64
C ALA A 406 2.71 -20.66 16.22
N GLY A 407 2.18 -19.46 15.90
CA GLY A 407 0.81 -19.01 16.25
C GLY A 407 0.04 -18.39 15.07
N LYS A 408 -1.30 -18.52 15.05
CA LYS A 408 -2.22 -18.00 13.99
C LYS A 408 -3.26 -17.05 14.58
N PRO A 409 -3.66 -15.90 14.01
CA PRO A 409 -4.79 -15.12 14.51
C PRO A 409 -6.16 -15.55 13.94
N ASN A 410 -7.21 -15.35 14.73
CA ASN A 410 -8.63 -15.53 14.39
C ASN A 410 -9.41 -14.22 14.65
N TYR A 411 -10.56 -14.01 13.99
CA TYR A 411 -11.36 -12.79 14.14
C TYR A 411 -12.86 -13.07 14.30
N GLU A 412 -13.51 -12.28 15.16
CA GLU A 412 -14.95 -12.00 15.20
C GLU A 412 -15.14 -10.47 15.14
N PHE A 413 -16.13 -9.99 14.40
CA PHE A 413 -16.38 -8.55 14.18
C PHE A 413 -17.53 -8.04 15.07
N THR A 414 -17.38 -6.84 15.64
CA THR A 414 -18.41 -6.12 16.40
C THR A 414 -18.67 -4.74 15.82
N ASP A 415 -19.91 -4.25 15.89
CA ASP A 415 -20.35 -2.94 15.36
C ASP A 415 -19.94 -1.73 16.24
N SER A 416 -18.78 -1.79 16.91
CA SER A 416 -18.31 -0.71 17.79
C SER A 416 -17.49 0.35 17.05
N GLU A 417 -17.49 1.59 17.55
CA GLU A 417 -16.57 2.65 17.09
C GLU A 417 -15.09 2.37 17.37
N ASP A 418 -14.82 1.39 18.24
CA ASP A 418 -13.48 0.93 18.58
C ASP A 418 -13.00 -0.18 17.64
N ILE A 419 -11.70 -0.17 17.34
CA ILE A 419 -11.06 -1.25 16.59
C ILE A 419 -11.00 -2.49 17.50
N PRO A 420 -11.58 -3.63 17.08
CA PRO A 420 -11.60 -4.83 17.91
C PRO A 420 -10.20 -5.33 18.24
N ALA A 421 -10.07 -6.04 19.36
CA ALA A 421 -8.87 -6.78 19.68
C ALA A 421 -8.60 -7.83 18.58
N MET A 422 -7.33 -8.01 18.22
CA MET A 422 -6.90 -8.97 17.20
C MET A 422 -6.05 -10.04 17.86
N ASP A 423 -6.72 -10.94 18.58
CA ASP A 423 -6.07 -11.92 19.44
C ASP A 423 -5.59 -13.15 18.65
N PRO A 424 -4.35 -13.61 18.90
CA PRO A 424 -3.84 -14.79 18.24
C PRO A 424 -4.45 -16.08 18.82
N LYS A 425 -4.89 -16.99 17.94
CA LYS A 425 -5.01 -18.41 18.23
C LYS A 425 -3.63 -19.08 18.26
N LEU A 426 -3.18 -19.40 19.47
CA LEU A 426 -1.96 -20.21 19.64
C LEU A 426 -2.21 -21.62 19.07
N VAL A 427 -1.24 -22.14 18.32
CA VAL A 427 -1.29 -23.49 17.76
C VAL A 427 -0.01 -24.22 18.12
N ASP A 428 -0.05 -25.56 18.10
CA ASP A 428 1.14 -26.38 18.29
C ASP A 428 1.99 -26.31 17.01
N ALA A 429 3.26 -25.98 17.14
CA ALA A 429 4.17 -25.80 16.02
C ALA A 429 4.57 -27.10 15.32
N SER A 430 4.40 -28.23 16.00
CA SER A 430 4.56 -29.55 15.39
C SER A 430 3.43 -29.87 14.40
N THR A 431 2.32 -29.12 14.44
CA THR A 431 1.18 -29.33 13.56
C THR A 431 1.27 -28.49 12.28
N PRO A 432 0.92 -29.06 11.11
CA PRO A 432 0.86 -28.28 9.88
C PRO A 432 -0.13 -27.12 9.99
N ILE A 433 0.29 -25.96 9.47
CA ILE A 433 -0.53 -24.77 9.36
C ILE A 433 -1.49 -24.95 8.19
N SER A 434 -2.74 -25.32 8.49
CA SER A 434 -3.82 -25.31 7.48
C SER A 434 -4.20 -23.90 7.02
N ILE A 435 -4.21 -23.67 5.71
CA ILE A 435 -4.62 -22.45 5.00
C ILE A 435 -5.78 -22.82 4.09
N ALA A 436 -6.99 -22.36 4.41
CA ALA A 436 -8.20 -22.69 3.64
C ALA A 436 -8.15 -22.12 2.21
N ALA A 437 -8.94 -22.68 1.30
CA ALA A 437 -9.19 -22.10 -0.01
C ALA A 437 -9.67 -20.64 0.12
N GLN A 438 -9.21 -19.76 -0.78
CA GLN A 438 -9.54 -18.32 -0.78
C GLN A 438 -9.44 -17.69 0.62
N SER A 439 -8.27 -17.82 1.25
CA SER A 439 -8.03 -17.26 2.57
C SER A 439 -6.67 -16.57 2.67
N ILE A 440 -6.55 -15.71 3.67
CA ILE A 440 -5.33 -15.00 4.02
C ILE A 440 -5.07 -15.26 5.50
N ALA A 441 -3.84 -15.64 5.85
CA ALA A 441 -3.45 -15.88 7.23
C ALA A 441 -2.11 -15.23 7.53
N TYR A 442 -2.05 -14.50 8.64
CA TYR A 442 -0.78 -14.13 9.25
C TYR A 442 -0.33 -15.24 10.21
N VAL A 443 0.96 -15.50 10.30
CA VAL A 443 1.53 -16.46 11.24
C VAL A 443 2.77 -15.85 11.83
N THR A 444 2.87 -15.82 13.16
CA THR A 444 4.10 -15.40 13.84
C THR A 444 4.68 -16.60 14.57
N ILE A 445 5.95 -16.86 14.33
CA ILE A 445 6.72 -17.90 15.00
C ILE A 445 7.64 -17.19 15.98
N ARG A 446 7.41 -17.45 17.27
CA ARG A 446 8.25 -16.89 18.33
C ARG A 446 9.52 -17.73 18.39
N ASP A 447 10.63 -17.07 18.75
CA ASP A 447 11.91 -17.75 18.97
C ASP A 447 12.42 -18.55 17.76
N PHE A 448 11.98 -18.19 16.55
CA PHE A 448 12.51 -18.74 15.31
C PHE A 448 13.97 -18.31 15.14
N GLU A 449 14.87 -19.27 14.99
CA GLU A 449 16.30 -19.01 14.74
C GLU A 449 16.50 -18.41 13.34
N ALA A 450 16.50 -17.09 13.28
CA ALA A 450 16.89 -16.31 12.12
C ALA A 450 17.93 -15.27 12.53
N PRO A 451 19.23 -15.49 12.24
CA PRO A 451 20.30 -14.53 12.56
C PRO A 451 20.02 -13.11 12.08
N ALA A 452 19.33 -12.92 10.94
CA ALA A 452 18.94 -11.60 10.45
C ALA A 452 17.88 -10.88 11.31
N CYS A 453 17.24 -11.59 12.25
CA CYS A 453 16.13 -11.11 13.06
C CYS A 453 16.47 -10.84 14.52
N VAL A 454 17.71 -11.13 14.93
CA VAL A 454 18.19 -10.85 16.30
C VAL A 454 18.44 -9.35 16.50
#